data_AF-A0A844P1A6-F1
#
_entry.id   AF-A0A844P1A6-F1
#
_cell.length_a   1.000
_cell.length_b   1.000
_cell.length_c   1.000
_cell.angle_alpha   90.00
_cell.angle_beta   90.00
_cell.angle_gamma   90.00
#
_symmetry.space_group_name_H-M   'P 1'
#
loop_
_entity.id
_entity.type
_entity.pdbx_description
1 polymer ?
#
loop_
_entity_poly.entity_id
_entity_poly.type
_entity_poly.pdbx_seq_one_letter_code
_entity_poly.pdbx_strand_id
1 'polypeptide(L)'
;MSELLRVDDLKLHFNSGKGIFNKGYVVHAVDGVSLSVNKGETLGLVGESGCGKSTLGRSLLKLFEPTAGRIFFEGKDITHLGNKEMRSLRQEMQIIFQDPTESLNPRHTIEMILEEPFVIHDVGTKEERKLWVEELLIKVGLPPSAATRYPHEFSGGQKQRIGIARAIALKPKLIVCDESVSALDVSVQAQIVNLLLDLQKEMNLALIFIAHDLSVVKHISDKVAVMYLGKIVEYGDSETLYHSPKHPYTKALLSAIPVSHPKFRGKERIILKGDVPSPINPPKGCRFSTRCPKAEELCFHDEPKRQLLDNNAHEAACHLYK
;
A
#
# COMPACT_ATOMS: atom_id res chain seq x y z
N MET A 1 14.16 13.12 -10.22
CA MET A 1 13.75 12.56 -8.92
C MET A 1 14.67 11.39 -8.59
N SER A 2 15.11 11.25 -7.33
CA SER A 2 15.97 10.13 -6.92
C SER A 2 15.12 8.95 -6.43
N GLU A 3 15.44 7.75 -6.89
CA GLU A 3 14.82 6.51 -6.42
C GLU A 3 15.05 6.35 -4.90
N LEU A 4 13.96 6.15 -4.15
CA LEU A 4 14.02 5.90 -2.71
C LEU A 4 13.92 4.40 -2.42
N LEU A 5 12.95 3.73 -3.04
CA LEU A 5 12.70 2.30 -2.90
C LEU A 5 12.72 1.65 -4.27
N ARG A 6 13.46 0.55 -4.43
CA ARG A 6 13.37 -0.35 -5.58
C ARG A 6 13.13 -1.77 -5.12
N VAL A 7 12.28 -2.48 -5.82
CA VAL A 7 11.89 -3.85 -5.54
C VAL A 7 12.05 -4.64 -6.82
N ASP A 8 12.79 -5.73 -6.75
CA ASP A 8 13.14 -6.56 -7.90
C ASP A 8 12.71 -8.02 -7.67
N ASP A 9 11.74 -8.51 -8.46
CA ASP A 9 11.20 -9.89 -8.46
C ASP A 9 10.84 -10.41 -7.06
N LEU A 10 10.23 -9.56 -6.22
CA LEU A 10 9.91 -9.89 -4.84
C LEU A 10 8.87 -11.00 -4.77
N LYS A 11 9.15 -12.02 -3.96
CA LYS A 11 8.26 -13.15 -3.69
C LYS A 11 8.06 -13.29 -2.19
N LEU A 12 6.82 -13.56 -1.80
CA LEU A 12 6.47 -13.99 -0.46
C LEU A 12 5.42 -15.07 -0.56
N HIS A 13 5.86 -16.29 -0.27
CA HIS A 13 5.03 -17.49 -0.28
C HIS A 13 4.90 -18.04 1.15
N PHE A 14 3.66 -18.27 1.60
CA PHE A 14 3.41 -18.82 2.93
C PHE A 14 3.20 -20.34 2.85
N ASN A 15 3.94 -21.08 3.67
CA ASN A 15 3.71 -22.51 3.84
C ASN A 15 2.65 -22.72 4.93
N SER A 16 1.47 -23.22 4.57
CA SER A 16 0.36 -23.46 5.49
C SER A 16 -0.12 -24.91 5.50
N GLY A 17 -0.82 -25.32 6.56
CA GLY A 17 -1.47 -26.62 6.62
C GLY A 17 -0.54 -27.82 6.87
N LYS A 18 0.63 -27.63 7.48
CA LYS A 18 1.46 -28.76 7.94
C LYS A 18 0.79 -29.45 9.14
N GLY A 19 0.38 -30.71 8.93
CA GLY A 19 -0.06 -31.62 9.99
C GLY A 19 0.53 -33.01 9.77
N ILE A 20 0.47 -33.88 10.78
CA ILE A 20 1.10 -35.23 10.77
C ILE A 20 0.63 -36.10 9.58
N PHE A 21 -0.57 -35.83 9.05
CA PHE A 21 -1.18 -36.61 7.95
C PHE A 21 -1.48 -35.82 6.67
N ASN A 22 -1.11 -34.53 6.57
CA ASN A 22 -1.46 -33.71 5.39
C ASN A 22 -0.23 -33.07 4.75
N LYS A 23 -0.11 -33.22 3.42
CA LYS A 23 0.87 -32.45 2.64
C LYS A 23 0.41 -30.99 2.69
N GLY A 24 1.20 -30.14 3.35
CA GLY A 24 0.92 -28.71 3.43
C GLY A 24 0.82 -28.07 2.03
N TYR A 25 0.29 -26.86 1.98
CA TYR A 25 0.11 -26.10 0.75
C TYR A 25 0.84 -24.76 0.81
N VAL A 26 1.17 -24.22 -0.37
CA VAL A 26 1.88 -22.95 -0.50
C VAL A 26 0.91 -21.89 -0.98
N VAL A 27 0.85 -20.75 -0.30
CA VAL A 27 0.05 -19.59 -0.70
C VAL A 27 0.96 -18.56 -1.36
N HIS A 28 0.76 -18.31 -2.65
CA HIS A 28 1.56 -17.35 -3.43
C HIS A 28 1.01 -15.91 -3.28
N ALA A 29 1.22 -15.31 -2.11
CA ALA A 29 0.65 -14.00 -1.76
C ALA A 29 1.32 -12.82 -2.48
N VAL A 30 2.63 -12.90 -2.74
CA VAL A 30 3.38 -11.99 -3.61
C VAL A 30 4.27 -12.86 -4.50
N ASP A 31 4.23 -12.67 -5.81
CA ASP A 31 4.87 -13.59 -6.75
C ASP A 31 5.55 -12.91 -7.93
N GLY A 32 6.72 -12.33 -7.68
CA GLY A 32 7.55 -11.69 -8.70
C GLY A 32 7.15 -10.24 -8.95
N VAL A 33 6.93 -9.50 -7.88
CA VAL A 33 6.58 -8.08 -7.95
C VAL A 33 7.86 -7.25 -8.05
N SER A 34 7.95 -6.45 -9.10
CA SER A 34 8.97 -5.40 -9.23
C SER A 34 8.32 -4.03 -9.26
N LEU A 35 8.82 -3.05 -8.51
CA LEU A 35 8.32 -1.67 -8.52
C LEU A 35 9.37 -0.71 -7.96
N SER A 36 9.17 0.58 -8.20
CA SER A 36 10.01 1.64 -7.64
C SER A 36 9.16 2.78 -7.11
N VAL A 37 9.66 3.46 -6.08
CA VAL A 37 9.10 4.70 -5.53
C VAL A 37 10.23 5.70 -5.34
N ASN A 38 10.05 6.91 -5.86
CA ASN A 38 10.97 8.02 -5.71
C ASN A 38 10.69 8.82 -4.43
N LYS A 39 11.67 9.63 -4.01
CA LYS A 39 11.45 10.62 -2.94
C LYS A 39 10.36 11.60 -3.34
N GLY A 40 9.43 11.88 -2.41
CA GLY A 40 8.29 12.78 -2.63
C GLY A 40 7.21 12.22 -3.58
N GLU A 41 7.31 10.96 -4.02
CA GLU A 41 6.33 10.32 -4.91
C GLU A 41 5.33 9.49 -4.10
N THR A 42 4.06 9.54 -4.49
CA THR A 42 3.03 8.63 -4.02
C THR A 42 2.78 7.53 -5.05
N LEU A 43 3.06 6.29 -4.68
CA LEU A 43 2.65 5.10 -5.42
C LEU A 43 1.33 4.54 -4.86
N GLY A 44 0.27 4.57 -5.65
CA GLY A 44 -0.98 3.88 -5.36
C GLY A 44 -0.86 2.38 -5.65
N LEU A 45 -1.20 1.52 -4.69
CA LEU A 45 -1.28 0.07 -4.88
C LEU A 45 -2.74 -0.38 -4.76
N VAL A 46 -3.32 -0.84 -5.86
CA VAL A 46 -4.76 -1.14 -5.97
C VAL A 46 -5.04 -2.56 -6.41
N GLY A 47 -6.21 -3.07 -6.05
CA GLY A 47 -6.65 -4.42 -6.39
C GLY A 47 -7.73 -4.92 -5.43
N GLU A 48 -8.42 -5.99 -5.84
CA GLU A 48 -9.47 -6.64 -5.04
C GLU A 48 -8.94 -7.08 -3.65
N SER A 49 -9.84 -7.25 -2.69
CA SER A 49 -9.49 -7.75 -1.36
C SER A 49 -8.80 -9.11 -1.46
N GLY A 50 -7.78 -9.34 -0.64
CA GLY A 50 -7.02 -10.60 -0.63
C GLY A 50 -6.04 -10.80 -1.79
N CYS A 51 -5.86 -9.83 -2.70
CA CYS A 51 -4.92 -10.00 -3.82
C CYS A 51 -3.43 -9.90 -3.45
N GLY A 52 -3.09 -9.55 -2.19
CA GLY A 52 -1.72 -9.53 -1.68
C GLY A 52 -1.14 -8.13 -1.37
N LYS A 53 -1.93 -7.05 -1.46
CA LYS A 53 -1.46 -5.66 -1.27
C LYS A 53 -0.82 -5.41 0.10
N SER A 54 -1.55 -5.70 1.18
CA SER A 54 -1.06 -5.54 2.56
C SER A 54 0.15 -6.43 2.83
N THR A 55 0.16 -7.64 2.26
CA THR A 55 1.32 -8.55 2.31
C THR A 55 2.54 -7.94 1.64
N LEU A 56 2.39 -7.37 0.44
CA LEU A 56 3.45 -6.65 -0.25
C LEU A 56 3.94 -5.47 0.61
N GLY A 57 3.04 -4.58 1.03
CA GLY A 57 3.40 -3.41 1.86
C GLY A 57 4.20 -3.77 3.11
N ARG A 58 3.79 -4.81 3.85
CA ARG A 58 4.50 -5.31 5.03
C ARG A 58 5.84 -5.96 4.69
N SER A 59 5.96 -6.60 3.53
CA SER A 59 7.22 -7.18 3.05
C SER A 59 8.25 -6.10 2.70
N LEU A 60 7.80 -4.98 2.11
CA LEU A 60 8.67 -3.84 1.80
C LEU A 60 9.33 -3.25 3.05
N LEU A 61 8.62 -3.29 4.18
CA LEU A 61 9.10 -2.84 5.48
C LEU A 61 9.82 -3.93 6.28
N LYS A 62 10.08 -5.11 5.69
CA LYS A 62 10.73 -6.23 6.36
C LYS A 62 9.99 -6.68 7.64
N LEU A 63 8.66 -6.50 7.68
CA LEU A 63 7.79 -7.08 8.71
C LEU A 63 7.45 -8.54 8.40
N PHE A 64 7.46 -8.88 7.10
CA PHE A 64 7.53 -10.26 6.63
C PHE A 64 8.82 -10.46 5.85
N GLU A 65 9.46 -11.61 6.09
CA GLU A 65 10.67 -12.03 5.41
C GLU A 65 10.35 -12.51 3.99
N PRO A 66 10.82 -11.83 2.93
CA PRO A 66 10.60 -12.28 1.56
C PRO A 66 11.19 -13.68 1.33
N THR A 67 10.52 -14.50 0.52
CA THR A 67 11.04 -15.82 0.13
C THR A 67 12.07 -15.73 -0.99
N ALA A 68 11.98 -14.71 -1.85
CA ALA A 68 12.96 -14.41 -2.90
C ALA A 68 12.82 -12.95 -3.38
N GLY A 69 13.70 -12.55 -4.29
CA GLY A 69 13.78 -11.19 -4.83
C GLY A 69 14.66 -10.28 -3.98
N ARG A 70 14.62 -8.97 -4.28
CA ARG A 70 15.44 -7.97 -3.59
C ARG A 70 14.66 -6.70 -3.30
N ILE A 71 15.01 -6.06 -2.18
CA ILE A 71 14.51 -4.75 -1.77
C ILE A 71 15.71 -3.84 -1.57
N PHE A 72 15.73 -2.72 -2.29
CA PHE A 72 16.73 -1.67 -2.16
C PHE A 72 16.07 -0.43 -1.56
N PHE A 73 16.68 0.13 -0.52
CA PHE A 73 16.27 1.40 0.10
C PHE A 73 17.45 2.37 0.07
N GLU A 74 17.26 3.54 -0.55
CA GLU A 74 18.32 4.51 -0.85
C GLU A 74 19.55 3.87 -1.54
N GLY A 75 19.29 2.94 -2.46
CA GLY A 75 20.32 2.21 -3.20
C GLY A 75 21.01 1.08 -2.42
N LYS A 76 20.74 0.92 -1.13
CA LYS A 76 21.27 -0.18 -0.31
C LYS A 76 20.33 -1.38 -0.36
N ASP A 77 20.86 -2.58 -0.64
CA ASP A 77 20.09 -3.82 -0.50
C ASP A 77 19.79 -4.08 0.98
N ILE A 78 18.50 -4.13 1.34
CA ILE A 78 18.02 -4.36 2.71
C ILE A 78 17.44 -5.77 2.92
N THR A 79 17.44 -6.60 1.87
CA THR A 79 16.71 -7.89 1.83
C THR A 79 17.11 -8.83 2.95
N HIS A 80 18.40 -8.89 3.28
CA HIS A 80 18.95 -9.84 4.26
C HIS A 80 19.56 -9.17 5.49
N LEU A 81 19.23 -7.89 5.74
CA LEU A 81 19.72 -7.20 6.93
C LEU A 81 19.18 -7.83 8.21
N GLY A 82 20.04 -7.92 9.22
CA GLY A 82 19.65 -8.42 10.54
C GLY A 82 18.79 -7.42 11.31
N ASN A 83 18.15 -7.87 12.39
CA ASN A 83 17.28 -7.04 13.23
C ASN A 83 17.94 -5.75 13.75
N LYS A 84 19.25 -5.81 14.05
CA LYS A 84 20.04 -4.66 14.52
C LYS A 84 20.17 -3.58 13.44
N GLU A 85 20.50 -3.98 12.22
CA GLU A 85 20.65 -3.07 11.08
C GLU A 85 19.29 -2.52 10.63
N MET A 86 18.24 -3.33 10.72
CA MET A 86 16.88 -2.88 10.47
C MET A 86 16.38 -1.86 11.49
N ARG A 87 16.92 -1.81 12.72
CA ARG A 87 16.45 -0.87 13.76
C ARG A 87 16.62 0.59 13.34
N SER A 88 17.69 0.97 12.64
CA SER A 88 17.84 2.33 12.13
C SER A 88 16.87 2.60 10.97
N LEU A 89 16.73 1.64 10.05
CA LEU A 89 15.83 1.74 8.91
C LEU A 89 14.35 1.82 9.30
N ARG A 90 13.97 1.27 10.46
CA ARG A 90 12.62 1.43 11.02
C ARG A 90 12.31 2.89 11.37
N GLN A 91 13.31 3.76 11.62
CA GLN A 91 13.04 5.20 11.80
C GLN A 91 12.69 5.87 10.47
N GLU A 92 13.31 5.37 9.40
CA GLU A 92 13.23 5.92 8.03
C GLU A 92 12.00 5.39 7.26
N MET A 93 11.44 4.25 7.67
CA MET A 93 10.31 3.60 7.01
C MET A 93 9.23 3.23 8.02
N GLN A 94 8.02 3.74 7.82
CA GLN A 94 6.92 3.61 8.76
C GLN A 94 5.65 3.06 8.09
N ILE A 95 4.70 2.61 8.89
CA ILE A 95 3.42 2.08 8.42
C ILE A 95 2.26 2.72 9.17
N ILE A 96 1.21 3.04 8.42
CA ILE A 96 -0.10 3.38 8.96
C ILE A 96 -1.00 2.18 8.68
N PHE A 97 -1.45 1.51 9.74
CA PHE A 97 -2.28 0.31 9.64
C PHE A 97 -3.74 0.64 9.30
N GLN A 98 -4.46 -0.39 8.84
CA GLN A 98 -5.86 -0.31 8.41
C GLN A 98 -6.82 0.10 9.52
N ASP A 99 -6.69 -0.51 10.71
CA ASP A 99 -7.50 -0.15 11.87
C ASP A 99 -6.69 0.72 12.84
N PRO A 100 -7.02 2.01 12.98
CA PRO A 100 -6.31 2.87 13.91
C PRO A 100 -6.53 2.42 15.36
N THR A 101 -7.67 1.82 15.71
CA THR A 101 -7.97 1.34 17.07
C THR A 101 -7.07 0.18 17.46
N GLU A 102 -6.88 -0.82 16.59
CA GLU A 102 -5.97 -1.94 16.88
C GLU A 102 -4.51 -1.48 16.97
N SER A 103 -4.16 -0.41 16.25
CA SER A 103 -2.82 0.12 16.25
C SER A 103 -2.47 0.95 17.51
N LEU A 104 -3.46 1.39 18.28
CA LEU A 104 -3.29 2.27 19.45
C LEU A 104 -3.52 1.48 20.74
N ASN A 105 -2.56 1.50 21.68
CA ASN A 105 -2.73 0.83 22.96
C ASN A 105 -3.81 1.56 23.80
N PRO A 106 -4.97 0.93 24.10
CA PRO A 106 -6.07 1.61 24.77
C PRO A 106 -5.78 1.99 26.23
N ARG A 107 -4.71 1.45 26.82
CA ARG A 107 -4.28 1.72 28.19
C ARG A 107 -3.32 2.90 28.30
N HIS A 108 -2.83 3.43 27.18
CA HIS A 108 -1.89 4.54 27.14
C HIS A 108 -2.64 5.83 26.76
N THR A 109 -2.18 6.96 27.30
CA THR A 109 -2.63 8.28 26.82
C THR A 109 -2.07 8.56 25.43
N ILE A 110 -2.64 9.54 24.73
CA ILE A 110 -2.12 9.94 23.41
C ILE A 110 -0.67 10.43 23.52
N GLU A 111 -0.31 11.12 24.60
CA GLU A 111 1.07 11.51 24.89
C GLU A 111 2.01 10.31 24.90
N MET A 112 1.69 9.27 25.69
CA MET A 112 2.50 8.06 25.77
C MET A 112 2.62 7.35 24.41
N ILE A 113 1.55 7.33 23.63
CA ILE A 113 1.53 6.70 22.30
C ILE A 113 2.41 7.46 21.30
N LEU A 114 2.36 8.79 21.32
CA LEU A 114 3.16 9.63 20.43
C LEU A 114 4.61 9.78 20.89
N GLU A 115 4.87 9.61 22.19
CA GLU A 115 6.21 9.60 22.78
C GLU A 115 6.95 8.27 22.50
N GLU A 116 6.22 7.15 22.44
CA GLU A 116 6.77 5.79 22.31
C GLU A 116 7.82 5.63 21.20
N PRO A 117 7.64 6.14 19.96
CA PRO A 117 8.68 6.06 18.93
C PRO A 117 10.01 6.70 19.35
N PHE A 118 9.98 7.85 20.03
CA PHE A 118 11.18 8.53 20.50
C PHE A 118 11.87 7.73 21.62
N VAL A 119 11.09 7.12 22.52
CA VAL A 119 11.61 6.25 23.60
C VAL A 119 12.30 5.02 23.01
N ILE A 120 11.63 4.31 22.09
CA ILE A 120 12.15 3.07 21.48
C ILE A 120 13.45 3.32 20.71
N HIS A 121 13.63 4.53 20.18
CA HIS A 121 14.79 4.90 19.38
C HIS A 121 15.81 5.79 20.11
N ASP A 122 15.64 5.96 21.43
CA ASP A 122 16.57 6.72 22.28
C ASP A 122 16.79 8.18 21.79
N VAL A 123 15.72 8.83 21.29
CA VAL A 123 15.75 10.18 20.71
C VAL A 123 15.22 11.22 21.69
N GLY A 124 16.01 12.26 21.98
CA GLY A 124 15.61 13.41 22.80
C GLY A 124 15.38 13.15 24.29
N THR A 125 15.30 14.21 25.08
CA THR A 125 14.94 14.18 26.50
C THR A 125 13.43 14.11 26.70
N LYS A 126 12.98 13.86 27.94
CA LYS A 126 11.56 13.83 28.28
C LYS A 126 10.87 15.17 27.98
N GLU A 127 11.53 16.28 28.27
CA GLU A 127 11.02 17.62 28.05
C GLU A 127 10.91 17.93 26.55
N GLU A 128 11.90 17.53 25.76
CA GLU A 128 11.89 17.69 24.30
C GLU A 128 10.77 16.86 23.66
N ARG A 129 10.62 15.60 24.07
CA ARG A 129 9.58 14.70 23.55
C ARG A 129 8.19 15.24 23.81
N LYS A 130 7.95 15.81 24.99
CA LYS A 130 6.66 16.43 25.31
C LYS A 130 6.32 17.56 24.34
N LEU A 131 7.29 18.42 24.02
CA LEU A 131 7.09 19.49 23.03
C LEU A 131 6.82 18.93 21.64
N TRP A 132 7.57 17.91 21.20
CA TRP A 132 7.35 17.27 19.90
C TRP A 132 5.98 16.58 19.80
N VAL A 133 5.49 15.99 20.89
CA VAL A 133 4.12 15.42 20.94
C VAL A 133 3.07 16.50 20.67
N GLU A 134 3.21 17.68 21.28
CA GLU A 134 2.29 18.81 21.04
C GLU A 134 2.37 19.29 19.59
N GLU A 135 3.57 19.41 19.02
CA GLU A 135 3.78 19.75 17.61
C GLU A 135 3.15 18.72 16.66
N LEU A 136 3.29 17.43 16.95
CA LEU A 136 2.71 16.34 16.16
C LEU A 136 1.18 16.39 16.18
N LEU A 137 0.56 16.65 17.33
CA LEU A 137 -0.88 16.83 17.45
C LEU A 137 -1.36 17.99 16.59
N ILE A 138 -0.71 19.15 16.70
CA ILE A 138 -1.04 20.34 15.89
C ILE A 138 -0.92 20.03 14.40
N LYS A 139 0.16 19.35 14.01
CA LYS A 139 0.43 18.99 12.60
C LYS A 139 -0.65 18.10 12.00
N VAL A 140 -1.28 17.23 12.79
CA VAL A 140 -2.43 16.41 12.32
C VAL A 140 -3.80 17.05 12.59
N GLY A 141 -3.83 18.32 12.99
CA GLY A 141 -5.06 19.08 13.21
C GLY A 141 -5.78 18.74 14.52
N LEU A 142 -5.05 18.30 15.54
CA LEU A 142 -5.56 18.05 16.89
C LEU A 142 -5.00 19.07 17.89
N PRO A 143 -5.77 19.50 18.90
CA PRO A 143 -5.27 20.43 19.90
C PRO A 143 -4.26 19.74 20.84
N PRO A 144 -3.26 20.46 21.40
CA PRO A 144 -2.33 19.90 22.38
C PRO A 144 -3.00 19.27 23.61
N SER A 145 -4.18 19.76 24.00
CA SER A 145 -4.99 19.18 25.07
C SER A 145 -5.45 17.74 24.81
N ALA A 146 -5.32 17.24 23.57
CA ALA A 146 -5.57 15.83 23.24
C ALA A 146 -4.53 14.88 23.87
N ALA A 147 -3.34 15.36 24.22
CA ALA A 147 -2.23 14.54 24.71
C ALA A 147 -2.59 13.71 25.96
N THR A 148 -3.35 14.29 26.90
CA THR A 148 -3.69 13.64 28.17
C THR A 148 -4.87 12.67 28.10
N ARG A 149 -5.53 12.59 26.95
CA ARG A 149 -6.73 11.76 26.72
C ARG A 149 -6.34 10.35 26.28
N TYR A 150 -7.30 9.43 26.33
CA TYR A 150 -7.15 8.05 25.89
C TYR A 150 -7.79 7.81 24.51
N PRO A 151 -7.34 6.79 23.74
CA PRO A 151 -7.87 6.51 22.40
C PRO A 151 -9.39 6.37 22.31
N HIS A 152 -10.05 5.81 23.34
CA HIS A 152 -11.50 5.59 23.33
C HIS A 152 -12.33 6.89 23.38
N GLU A 153 -11.69 8.03 23.69
CA GLU A 153 -12.33 9.34 23.70
C GLU A 153 -12.34 10.06 22.34
N PHE A 154 -11.82 9.41 21.29
CA PHE A 154 -11.68 9.98 19.95
C PHE A 154 -12.54 9.24 18.91
N SER A 155 -13.03 9.99 17.92
CA SER A 155 -13.68 9.42 16.73
C SER A 155 -12.70 8.61 15.87
N GLY A 156 -13.21 7.78 14.96
CA GLY A 156 -12.37 6.99 14.05
C GLY A 156 -11.39 7.85 13.23
N GLY A 157 -11.85 8.97 12.69
CA GLY A 157 -10.98 9.92 11.96
C GLY A 157 -9.91 10.57 12.84
N GLN A 158 -10.23 10.91 14.09
CA GLN A 158 -9.24 11.45 15.03
C GLN A 158 -8.22 10.39 15.45
N LYS A 159 -8.64 9.13 15.67
CA LYS A 159 -7.72 8.01 15.90
C LYS A 159 -6.80 7.80 14.70
N GLN A 160 -7.31 7.94 13.48
CA GLN A 160 -6.50 7.88 12.27
C GLN A 160 -5.44 8.99 12.23
N ARG A 161 -5.82 10.22 12.57
CA ARG A 161 -4.89 11.37 12.71
C ARG A 161 -3.80 11.09 13.74
N ILE A 162 -4.15 10.49 14.88
CA ILE A 162 -3.18 10.08 15.92
C ILE A 162 -2.23 8.99 15.37
N GLY A 163 -2.76 8.00 14.65
CA GLY A 163 -1.95 6.99 13.98
C GLY A 163 -0.96 7.58 12.97
N ILE A 164 -1.40 8.58 12.19
CA ILE A 164 -0.54 9.34 11.28
C ILE A 164 0.53 10.12 12.05
N ALA A 165 0.15 10.83 13.10
CA ALA A 165 1.08 11.58 13.97
C ALA A 165 2.19 10.66 14.51
N ARG A 166 1.82 9.46 14.96
CA ARG A 166 2.80 8.46 15.42
C ARG A 166 3.73 8.01 14.30
N ALA A 167 3.20 7.75 13.10
CA ALA A 167 4.00 7.31 11.96
C ALA A 167 4.99 8.38 11.47
N ILE A 168 4.64 9.67 11.56
CA ILE A 168 5.53 10.76 11.14
C ILE A 168 6.49 11.24 12.24
N ALA A 169 6.36 10.72 13.47
CA ALA A 169 7.08 11.22 14.66
C ALA A 169 8.60 11.29 14.47
N LEU A 170 9.18 10.24 13.88
CA LEU A 170 10.62 10.13 13.63
C LEU A 170 11.05 10.72 12.28
N LYS A 171 10.16 11.48 11.60
CA LYS A 171 10.41 12.10 10.30
C LYS A 171 10.91 11.07 9.26
N PRO A 172 10.12 10.01 8.99
CA PRO A 172 10.53 8.96 8.06
C PRO A 172 10.72 9.52 6.64
N LYS A 173 11.32 8.74 5.75
CA LYS A 173 11.38 9.02 4.31
C LYS A 173 10.28 8.29 3.54
N LEU A 174 9.81 7.13 4.04
CA LEU A 174 8.79 6.30 3.42
C LEU A 174 7.68 5.97 4.42
N ILE A 175 6.43 6.08 3.99
CA ILE A 175 5.27 5.59 4.73
C ILE A 175 4.43 4.66 3.84
N VAL A 176 4.15 3.46 4.34
CA VAL A 176 3.16 2.56 3.75
C VAL A 176 1.82 2.79 4.44
N CYS A 177 0.81 3.21 3.69
CA CYS A 177 -0.55 3.38 4.17
C CYS A 177 -1.37 2.13 3.79
N ASP A 178 -1.58 1.22 4.74
CA ASP A 178 -2.24 -0.08 4.51
C ASP A 178 -3.76 0.05 4.72
N GLU A 179 -4.51 0.38 3.66
CA GLU A 179 -5.97 0.61 3.72
C GLU A 179 -6.41 1.61 4.81
N SER A 180 -5.56 2.60 5.08
CA SER A 180 -5.65 3.55 6.20
C SER A 180 -6.87 4.48 6.19
N VAL A 181 -7.75 4.35 5.21
CA VAL A 181 -8.97 5.16 5.06
C VAL A 181 -10.23 4.32 4.82
N SER A 182 -10.12 2.99 4.75
CA SER A 182 -11.22 2.12 4.30
C SER A 182 -12.41 2.08 5.27
N ALA A 183 -12.16 2.28 6.56
CA ALA A 183 -13.17 2.20 7.61
C ALA A 183 -13.81 3.56 7.95
N LEU A 184 -13.49 4.62 7.20
CA LEU A 184 -13.91 5.98 7.47
C LEU A 184 -15.06 6.38 6.54
N ASP A 185 -15.91 7.32 7.00
CA ASP A 185 -16.88 7.93 6.11
C ASP A 185 -16.19 8.76 5.00
N VAL A 186 -16.88 8.96 3.88
CA VAL A 186 -16.32 9.61 2.68
C VAL A 186 -15.77 11.00 2.98
N SER A 187 -16.40 11.76 3.89
CA SER A 187 -15.97 13.12 4.21
C SER A 187 -14.67 13.12 5.02
N VAL A 188 -14.56 12.24 6.02
CA VAL A 188 -13.36 12.06 6.84
C VAL A 188 -12.24 11.46 6.00
N GLN A 189 -12.54 10.50 5.13
CA GLN A 189 -11.57 9.93 4.18
C GLN A 189 -10.91 11.02 3.32
N ALA A 190 -11.68 11.94 2.74
CA ALA A 190 -11.14 13.07 1.99
C ALA A 190 -10.22 13.97 2.83
N GLN A 191 -10.60 14.24 4.09
CA GLN A 191 -9.76 15.01 5.00
C GLN A 191 -8.43 14.31 5.33
N ILE A 192 -8.45 12.99 5.52
CA ILE A 192 -7.24 12.20 5.79
C ILE A 192 -6.33 12.16 4.55
N VAL A 193 -6.89 11.98 3.36
CA VAL A 193 -6.14 12.03 2.10
C VAL A 193 -5.47 13.38 1.92
N ASN A 194 -6.19 14.48 2.16
CA ASN A 194 -5.60 15.83 2.07
C ASN A 194 -4.49 16.02 3.11
N LEU A 195 -4.67 15.55 4.35
CA LEU A 195 -3.62 15.57 5.36
C LEU A 195 -2.37 14.81 4.90
N LEU A 196 -2.52 13.62 4.32
CA LEU A 196 -1.38 12.85 3.80
C LEU A 196 -0.67 13.57 2.65
N LEU A 197 -1.40 14.25 1.76
CA LEU A 197 -0.83 15.06 0.68
C LEU A 197 -0.06 16.28 1.22
N ASP A 198 -0.60 16.95 2.22
CA ASP A 198 0.05 18.10 2.85
C ASP A 198 1.34 17.66 3.55
N LEU A 199 1.30 16.55 4.30
CA LEU A 199 2.47 15.96 4.94
C LEU A 199 3.51 15.50 3.91
N GLN A 200 3.08 14.88 2.80
CA GLN A 200 3.97 14.46 1.72
C GLN A 200 4.78 15.64 1.17
N LYS A 201 4.11 16.75 0.88
CA LYS A 201 4.76 17.97 0.37
C LYS A 201 5.65 18.63 1.41
N GLU A 202 5.16 18.79 2.64
CA GLU A 202 5.89 19.47 3.71
C GLU A 202 7.18 18.73 4.09
N MET A 203 7.12 17.40 4.13
CA MET A 203 8.20 16.54 4.64
C MET A 203 8.97 15.81 3.53
N ASN A 204 8.61 16.02 2.26
CA ASN A 204 9.16 15.29 1.10
C ASN A 204 9.08 13.75 1.26
N LEU A 205 7.95 13.27 1.79
CA LEU A 205 7.72 11.85 2.06
C LEU A 205 7.42 11.08 0.78
N ALA A 206 7.98 9.89 0.64
CA ALA A 206 7.43 8.90 -0.28
C ALA A 206 6.27 8.17 0.38
N LEU A 207 5.19 7.95 -0.36
CA LEU A 207 4.02 7.22 0.12
C LEU A 207 3.77 5.99 -0.74
N ILE A 208 3.49 4.85 -0.11
CA ILE A 208 2.85 3.71 -0.77
C ILE A 208 1.43 3.62 -0.24
N PHE A 209 0.46 4.05 -1.04
CA PHE A 209 -0.93 4.14 -0.65
C PHE A 209 -1.72 2.91 -1.12
N ILE A 210 -2.00 2.00 -0.19
CA ILE A 210 -2.73 0.77 -0.45
C ILE A 210 -4.22 1.04 -0.27
N ALA A 211 -5.01 0.80 -1.32
CA ALA A 211 -6.45 0.92 -1.27
C ALA A 211 -7.14 -0.08 -2.19
N HIS A 212 -8.42 -0.33 -1.94
CA HIS A 212 -9.30 -1.07 -2.85
C HIS A 212 -10.13 -0.14 -3.75
N ASP A 213 -10.25 1.15 -3.40
CA ASP A 213 -11.01 2.14 -4.15
C ASP A 213 -10.08 3.00 -5.03
N LEU A 214 -10.20 2.80 -6.35
CA LEU A 214 -9.46 3.57 -7.35
C LEU A 214 -9.88 5.05 -7.41
N SER A 215 -11.05 5.46 -6.93
CA SER A 215 -11.43 6.87 -6.92
C SER A 215 -10.51 7.68 -5.99
N VAL A 216 -10.18 7.12 -4.84
CA VAL A 216 -9.32 7.71 -3.81
C VAL A 216 -7.87 7.73 -4.29
N VAL A 217 -7.43 6.61 -4.88
CA VAL A 217 -6.06 6.46 -5.41
C VAL A 217 -5.78 7.50 -6.50
N LYS A 218 -6.77 7.83 -7.32
CA LYS A 218 -6.64 8.86 -8.37
C LYS A 218 -6.24 10.21 -7.81
N HIS A 219 -6.78 10.56 -6.64
CA HIS A 219 -6.58 11.88 -6.04
C HIS A 219 -5.24 12.03 -5.33
N ILE A 220 -4.62 10.93 -4.89
CA ILE A 220 -3.41 10.97 -4.05
C ILE A 220 -2.13 10.51 -4.77
N SER A 221 -2.26 9.72 -5.84
CA SER A 221 -1.12 8.98 -6.41
C SER A 221 -0.56 9.61 -7.67
N ASP A 222 0.78 9.68 -7.75
CA ASP A 222 1.51 10.06 -8.96
C ASP A 222 1.61 8.87 -9.92
N LYS A 223 1.82 7.66 -9.36
CA LYS A 223 1.83 6.39 -10.09
C LYS A 223 0.87 5.39 -9.49
N VAL A 224 0.42 4.44 -10.29
CA VAL A 224 -0.48 3.38 -9.85
C VAL A 224 0.06 2.01 -10.28
N ALA A 225 0.08 1.08 -9.34
CA ALA A 225 0.33 -0.34 -9.54
C ALA A 225 -0.96 -1.12 -9.28
N VAL A 226 -1.46 -1.81 -10.30
CA VAL A 226 -2.65 -2.66 -10.20
C VAL A 226 -2.21 -4.09 -9.93
N MET A 227 -2.60 -4.63 -8.78
CA MET A 227 -2.25 -5.95 -8.31
C MET A 227 -3.43 -6.92 -8.45
N TYR A 228 -3.17 -8.08 -9.05
CA TYR A 228 -4.11 -9.18 -9.12
C TYR A 228 -3.43 -10.48 -8.73
N LEU A 229 -4.00 -11.17 -7.74
CA LEU A 229 -3.55 -12.47 -7.23
C LEU A 229 -2.01 -12.52 -7.12
N GLY A 230 -1.38 -11.71 -6.29
CA GLY A 230 0.07 -11.76 -6.05
C GLY A 230 0.97 -11.09 -7.08
N LYS A 231 0.45 -10.59 -8.21
CA LYS A 231 1.26 -9.97 -9.28
C LYS A 231 0.80 -8.56 -9.65
N ILE A 232 1.72 -7.73 -10.11
CA ILE A 232 1.40 -6.44 -10.75
C ILE A 232 1.02 -6.71 -12.20
N VAL A 233 -0.23 -6.45 -12.55
CA VAL A 233 -0.76 -6.68 -13.91
C VAL A 233 -0.71 -5.44 -14.78
N GLU A 234 -0.66 -4.26 -14.17
CA GLU A 234 -0.49 -2.98 -14.85
C GLU A 234 0.19 -1.98 -13.92
N TYR A 235 1.08 -1.16 -14.46
CA TYR A 235 1.88 -0.18 -13.72
C TYR A 235 2.12 1.04 -14.59
N GLY A 236 1.99 2.25 -14.06
CA GLY A 236 2.28 3.46 -14.83
C GLY A 236 1.98 4.73 -14.06
N ASP A 237 2.12 5.87 -14.72
CA ASP A 237 1.60 7.12 -14.16
C ASP A 237 0.07 7.01 -13.94
N SER A 238 -0.42 7.77 -12.95
CA SER A 238 -1.83 7.74 -12.59
C SER A 238 -2.70 8.16 -13.78
N GLU A 239 -2.40 9.30 -14.40
CA GLU A 239 -3.21 9.86 -15.48
C GLU A 239 -3.36 8.93 -16.69
N THR A 240 -2.30 8.30 -17.17
CA THR A 240 -2.33 7.33 -18.28
C THR A 240 -3.13 6.09 -17.89
N LEU A 241 -2.97 5.57 -16.67
CA LEU A 241 -3.72 4.40 -16.23
C LEU A 241 -5.23 4.67 -16.15
N TYR A 242 -5.65 5.85 -15.69
CA TYR A 242 -7.07 6.23 -15.63
C TYR A 242 -7.66 6.57 -17.02
N HIS A 243 -6.87 7.12 -17.94
CA HIS A 243 -7.34 7.52 -19.27
C HIS A 243 -7.28 6.41 -20.31
N SER A 244 -6.21 5.60 -20.30
CA SER A 244 -5.95 4.55 -21.28
C SER A 244 -5.54 3.22 -20.62
N PRO A 245 -6.36 2.67 -19.69
CA PRO A 245 -6.05 1.38 -19.08
C PRO A 245 -5.94 0.28 -20.15
N LYS A 246 -4.99 -0.63 -19.98
CA LYS A 246 -4.65 -1.65 -20.99
C LYS A 246 -5.11 -3.01 -20.54
N HIS A 247 -4.75 -3.43 -19.32
CA HIS A 247 -5.08 -4.75 -18.82
C HIS A 247 -6.60 -4.88 -18.61
N PRO A 248 -7.25 -5.97 -19.09
CA PRO A 248 -8.70 -6.14 -18.96
C PRO A 248 -9.22 -6.07 -17.52
N TYR A 249 -8.43 -6.51 -16.54
CA TYR A 249 -8.75 -6.35 -15.12
C TYR A 249 -8.81 -4.88 -14.69
N THR A 250 -7.82 -4.06 -15.05
CA THR A 250 -7.80 -2.62 -14.74
C THR A 250 -8.99 -1.91 -15.37
N LYS A 251 -9.31 -2.22 -16.63
CA LYS A 251 -10.52 -1.71 -17.31
C LYS A 251 -11.78 -2.04 -16.51
N ALA A 252 -11.89 -3.27 -16.01
CA ALA A 252 -13.04 -3.68 -15.23
C ALA A 252 -13.14 -2.93 -13.89
N LEU A 253 -12.03 -2.82 -13.15
CA LEU A 253 -11.99 -2.05 -11.91
C LEU A 253 -12.38 -0.58 -12.11
N LEU A 254 -11.83 0.08 -13.13
CA LEU A 254 -12.16 1.47 -13.44
C LEU A 254 -13.62 1.65 -13.88
N SER A 255 -14.20 0.67 -14.57
CA SER A 255 -15.62 0.71 -14.97
C SER A 255 -16.58 0.65 -13.78
N ALA A 256 -16.12 0.16 -12.62
CA ALA A 256 -16.91 0.10 -11.40
C ALA A 256 -16.96 1.43 -10.64
N ILE A 257 -16.06 2.38 -10.94
CA ILE A 257 -16.02 3.68 -10.27
C ILE A 257 -17.30 4.48 -10.60
N PRO A 258 -18.07 4.94 -9.60
CA PRO A 258 -19.24 5.77 -9.84
C PRO A 258 -18.87 7.08 -10.54
N VAL A 259 -19.53 7.39 -11.66
CA VAL A 259 -19.32 8.67 -12.35
C VAL A 259 -20.33 9.70 -11.85
N SER A 260 -19.83 10.75 -11.19
CA SER A 260 -20.66 11.78 -10.54
C SER A 260 -21.41 12.66 -11.55
N HIS A 261 -20.88 12.84 -12.76
CA HIS A 261 -21.44 13.74 -13.77
C HIS A 261 -22.60 13.09 -14.58
N PRO A 262 -23.77 13.74 -14.68
CA PRO A 262 -24.94 13.22 -15.41
C PRO A 262 -24.68 12.88 -16.88
N LYS A 263 -23.78 13.61 -17.55
CA LYS A 263 -23.40 13.38 -18.97
C LYS A 263 -22.65 12.07 -19.23
N PHE A 264 -22.10 11.46 -18.18
CA PHE A 264 -21.35 10.21 -18.25
C PHE A 264 -22.05 9.06 -17.51
N ARG A 265 -23.30 9.28 -17.05
CA ARG A 265 -24.19 8.21 -16.59
C ARG A 265 -24.54 7.35 -17.81
N GLY A 266 -23.97 6.16 -17.91
CA GLY A 266 -24.22 5.25 -19.03
C GLY A 266 -23.01 4.45 -19.55
N LYS A 267 -21.80 4.64 -19.01
CA LYS A 267 -20.71 3.69 -19.30
C LYS A 267 -21.11 2.29 -18.83
N GLU A 268 -21.06 1.31 -19.73
CA GLU A 268 -21.30 -0.09 -19.40
C GLU A 268 -20.31 -0.55 -18.31
N ARG A 269 -20.85 -1.00 -17.18
CA ARG A 269 -20.05 -1.63 -16.13
C ARG A 269 -19.61 -3.00 -16.63
N ILE A 270 -18.31 -3.26 -16.59
CA ILE A 270 -17.77 -4.57 -16.91
C ILE A 270 -17.98 -5.46 -15.68
N ILE A 271 -18.95 -6.35 -15.76
CA ILE A 271 -19.20 -7.33 -14.70
C ILE A 271 -18.26 -8.52 -14.91
N LEU A 272 -17.27 -8.64 -14.03
CA LEU A 272 -16.41 -9.82 -13.98
C LEU A 272 -17.22 -11.03 -13.50
N LYS A 273 -17.17 -12.12 -14.26
CA LYS A 273 -17.84 -13.40 -13.92
C LYS A 273 -16.84 -14.35 -13.27
N GLY A 274 -17.33 -15.21 -12.38
CA GLY A 274 -16.53 -16.22 -11.69
C GLY A 274 -15.77 -15.68 -10.47
N ASP A 275 -15.37 -16.60 -9.59
CA ASP A 275 -14.66 -16.30 -8.36
C ASP A 275 -13.18 -16.04 -8.59
N VAL A 276 -12.55 -15.28 -7.69
CA VAL A 276 -11.09 -15.11 -7.66
C VAL A 276 -10.45 -16.49 -7.50
N PRO A 277 -9.51 -16.90 -8.38
CA PRO A 277 -8.81 -18.16 -8.22
C PRO A 277 -8.06 -18.25 -6.89
N SER A 278 -7.91 -19.46 -6.37
CA SER A 278 -7.17 -19.67 -5.13
C SER A 278 -5.69 -19.30 -5.30
N PRO A 279 -5.09 -18.52 -4.37
CA PRO A 279 -3.66 -18.24 -4.37
C PRO A 279 -2.81 -19.48 -4.05
N ILE A 280 -3.43 -20.61 -3.68
CA ILE A 280 -2.78 -21.89 -3.45
C ILE A 280 -2.46 -22.61 -4.76
N ASN A 281 -3.37 -22.51 -5.73
CA ASN A 281 -3.22 -23.12 -7.05
C ASN A 281 -3.62 -22.08 -8.11
N PRO A 282 -2.77 -21.05 -8.31
CA PRO A 282 -3.07 -20.02 -9.30
C PRO A 282 -3.07 -20.61 -10.72
N PRO A 283 -3.77 -19.98 -11.68
CA PRO A 283 -3.70 -20.37 -13.08
C PRO A 283 -2.25 -20.44 -13.58
N LYS A 284 -1.94 -21.42 -14.45
CA LYS A 284 -0.57 -21.66 -14.95
C LYS A 284 -0.04 -20.51 -15.81
N GLY A 285 -0.89 -19.95 -16.68
CA GLY A 285 -0.55 -18.80 -17.51
C GLY A 285 -0.90 -17.47 -16.84
N CYS A 286 -1.64 -16.61 -17.53
CA CYS A 286 -2.16 -15.38 -16.96
C CYS A 286 -3.09 -15.67 -15.77
N ARG A 287 -2.77 -15.09 -14.60
CA ARG A 287 -3.56 -15.26 -13.36
C ARG A 287 -5.01 -14.80 -13.52
N PHE A 288 -5.28 -13.87 -14.45
CA PHE A 288 -6.62 -13.35 -14.72
C PHE A 288 -7.38 -14.12 -15.81
N SER A 289 -6.78 -15.13 -16.46
CA SER A 289 -7.35 -15.86 -17.61
C SER A 289 -8.77 -16.39 -17.36
N THR A 290 -9.08 -16.89 -16.17
CA THR A 290 -10.38 -17.49 -15.83
C THR A 290 -11.54 -16.48 -15.73
N ARG A 291 -11.23 -15.20 -15.53
CA ARG A 291 -12.22 -14.10 -15.40
C ARG A 291 -12.11 -13.07 -16.53
N CYS A 292 -11.11 -13.22 -17.41
CA CYS A 292 -10.83 -12.27 -18.46
C CYS A 292 -11.82 -12.44 -19.63
N PRO A 293 -12.58 -11.40 -20.02
CA PRO A 293 -13.49 -11.48 -21.17
C PRO A 293 -12.76 -11.51 -22.52
N LYS A 294 -11.43 -11.37 -22.51
CA LYS A 294 -10.52 -11.39 -23.66
C LYS A 294 -9.49 -12.51 -23.55
N ALA A 295 -9.75 -13.54 -22.74
CA ALA A 295 -8.84 -14.67 -22.61
C ALA A 295 -8.71 -15.42 -23.94
N GLU A 296 -7.48 -15.68 -24.36
CA GLU A 296 -7.12 -16.52 -25.50
C GLU A 296 -6.42 -17.80 -25.00
N GLU A 297 -6.23 -18.78 -25.87
CA GLU A 297 -5.59 -20.07 -25.53
C GLU A 297 -4.22 -19.88 -24.85
N LEU A 298 -3.40 -18.96 -25.37
CA LEU A 298 -2.09 -18.63 -24.80
C LEU A 298 -2.18 -18.18 -23.33
N CYS A 299 -3.25 -17.47 -22.94
CA CYS A 299 -3.45 -16.98 -21.58
C CYS A 299 -3.58 -18.10 -20.53
N PHE A 300 -3.97 -19.32 -20.94
CA PHE A 300 -4.11 -20.44 -20.00
C PHE A 300 -2.80 -21.21 -19.78
N HIS A 301 -1.82 -21.02 -20.67
CA HIS A 301 -0.59 -21.81 -20.70
C HIS A 301 0.68 -21.00 -20.45
N ASP A 302 0.71 -19.73 -20.87
CA ASP A 302 1.89 -18.86 -20.75
C ASP A 302 1.61 -17.64 -19.87
N GLU A 303 2.56 -17.30 -19.02
CA GLU A 303 2.46 -16.15 -18.12
C GLU A 303 2.91 -14.89 -18.87
N PRO A 304 2.04 -13.87 -19.03
CA PRO A 304 2.43 -12.66 -19.72
C PRO A 304 3.50 -11.92 -18.91
N LYS A 305 4.62 -11.60 -19.56
CA LYS A 305 5.63 -10.72 -18.98
C LYS A 305 5.11 -9.29 -18.98
N ARG A 306 5.50 -8.52 -17.96
CA ARG A 306 5.23 -7.09 -17.93
C ARG A 306 6.08 -6.38 -18.98
N GLN A 307 5.42 -5.70 -19.92
CA GLN A 307 6.06 -5.02 -21.05
C GLN A 307 5.75 -3.54 -21.02
N LEU A 308 6.72 -2.73 -21.44
CA LEU A 308 6.56 -1.29 -21.64
C LEU A 308 5.74 -1.04 -22.91
N LEU A 309 4.66 -0.27 -22.77
CA LEU A 309 3.67 -0.03 -23.82
C LEU A 309 3.85 1.32 -24.51
N ASP A 310 4.43 2.30 -23.82
CA ASP A 310 4.69 3.62 -24.34
C ASP A 310 5.88 4.30 -23.62
N ASN A 311 6.19 5.53 -24.03
CA ASN A 311 7.31 6.29 -23.48
C ASN A 311 7.04 6.85 -22.07
N ASN A 312 5.83 6.69 -21.52
CA ASN A 312 5.44 7.23 -20.21
C ASN A 312 5.63 6.20 -19.07
N ALA A 313 6.49 5.19 -19.29
CA ALA A 313 6.68 4.10 -18.33
C ALA A 313 5.38 3.33 -18.01
N HIS A 314 4.41 3.31 -18.95
CA HIS A 314 3.20 2.50 -18.82
C HIS A 314 3.51 1.05 -19.19
N GLU A 315 3.32 0.14 -18.25
CA GLU A 315 3.59 -1.27 -18.41
C GLU A 315 2.34 -2.11 -18.13
N ALA A 316 2.14 -3.19 -18.89
CA ALA A 316 1.13 -4.20 -18.59
C ALA A 316 1.65 -5.63 -18.80
N ALA A 317 1.16 -6.56 -17.99
CA ALA A 317 1.38 -7.98 -18.15
C ALA A 317 0.16 -8.61 -18.86
N CYS A 318 0.08 -8.46 -20.18
CA CYS A 318 -1.06 -8.99 -20.96
C CYS A 318 -0.65 -9.35 -22.39
N HIS A 319 -1.00 -10.57 -22.84
CA HIS A 319 -0.69 -11.08 -24.19
C HIS A 319 -1.33 -10.30 -25.34
N LEU A 320 -2.31 -9.44 -25.07
CA LEU A 320 -2.93 -8.56 -26.06
C LEU A 320 -1.98 -7.46 -26.55
N TYR A 321 -0.90 -7.20 -25.81
CA TYR A 321 0.09 -6.16 -26.12
C TYR A 321 1.44 -6.84 -26.33
N LYS A 322 2.15 -6.45 -27.39
CA LYS A 322 3.46 -6.97 -27.80
C LYS A 322 4.36 -5.82 -28.23
#